data_AF-A0A143WX54-F1
#
_entry.id   AF-A0A143WX54-F1
#
_cell.length_a   1.000
_cell.length_b   1.000
_cell.length_c   1.000
_cell.angle_alpha   90.00
_cell.angle_beta   90.00
_cell.angle_gamma   90.00
#
_symmetry.space_group_name_H-M   'P 1'
#
loop_
_entity.id
_entity.type
_entity.pdbx_description
1 polymer ?
#
loop_
_entity_poly.entity_id
_entity_poly.type
_entity_poly.pdbx_seq_one_letter_code
_entity_poly.pdbx_strand_id
1 'polypeptide(L)'
;MNAIVYECTYENRSWECILSHIIKGKEVVGFTVTGRESRYQVYLVKLNGKQWIGIPEMGISSELSYLDDTFWNSEQIGHQLNSIIDGLTIANGLKLIGKL
;
A
#
# COMPACT_ATOMS: atom_id res chain seq x y z
N MET A 1 2.45 -7.73 18.58
CA MET A 1 2.45 -6.88 17.37
C MET A 1 1.17 -7.19 16.63
N ASN A 2 0.28 -6.21 16.44
CA ASN A 2 -1.00 -6.45 15.79
C ASN A 2 -0.81 -6.34 14.27
N ALA A 3 -0.98 -7.46 13.57
CA ALA A 3 -1.10 -7.49 12.12
C ALA A 3 -2.58 -7.37 11.75
N ILE A 4 -2.86 -6.71 10.64
CA ILE A 4 -4.21 -6.61 10.06
C ILE A 4 -4.23 -7.51 8.83
N VAL A 5 -5.07 -8.53 8.87
CA VAL A 5 -5.33 -9.42 7.74
C VAL A 5 -6.47 -8.84 6.91
N TYR A 6 -6.30 -8.81 5.60
CA TYR A 6 -7.32 -8.35 4.66
C TYR A 6 -7.28 -9.16 3.37
N GLU A 7 -8.39 -9.17 2.63
CA GLU A 7 -8.50 -9.88 1.36
C GLU A 7 -8.44 -8.88 0.19
N CYS A 8 -7.70 -9.23 -0.85
CA CYS A 8 -7.74 -8.55 -2.13
C CYS A 8 -8.38 -9.45 -3.17
N THR A 9 -9.11 -8.85 -4.11
CA THR A 9 -9.78 -9.54 -5.21
C THR A 9 -9.47 -8.86 -6.53
N TYR A 10 -9.17 -9.63 -7.56
CA TYR A 10 -9.01 -9.15 -8.93
C TYR A 10 -9.46 -10.22 -9.92
N GLU A 11 -10.38 -9.85 -10.82
CA GLU A 11 -11.06 -10.81 -11.70
C GLU A 11 -11.64 -11.98 -10.88
N ASN A 12 -11.30 -13.23 -11.22
CA ASN A 12 -11.75 -14.44 -10.53
C ASN A 12 -10.74 -14.94 -9.48
N ARG A 13 -9.86 -14.08 -8.97
CA ARG A 13 -8.82 -14.43 -7.99
C ARG A 13 -8.99 -13.61 -6.72
N SER A 14 -8.86 -14.29 -5.59
CA SER A 14 -8.77 -13.67 -4.27
C SER A 14 -7.49 -14.12 -3.58
N TRP A 15 -6.89 -13.26 -2.77
CA TRP A 15 -5.72 -13.61 -1.97
C TRP A 15 -5.72 -12.85 -0.65
N GLU A 16 -5.20 -13.52 0.38
CA GLU A 16 -4.97 -12.91 1.68
C GLU A 16 -3.73 -12.02 1.64
N CYS A 17 -3.83 -10.88 2.34
CA CYS A 17 -2.77 -9.93 2.54
C CYS A 17 -2.63 -9.61 4.03
N ILE A 18 -1.41 -9.23 4.41
CA ILE A 18 -1.06 -8.90 5.80
C ILE A 18 -0.41 -7.53 5.82
N LEU A 19 -1.01 -6.62 6.59
CA LEU A 19 -0.44 -5.33 6.95
C LEU A 19 0.17 -5.45 8.36
N SER A 20 1.46 -5.17 8.48
CA SER A 20 2.21 -5.36 9.73
C SER A 20 3.29 -4.31 9.92
N HIS A 21 3.99 -4.36 11.06
CA HIS A 21 5.12 -3.47 11.38
C HIS A 21 4.81 -1.98 11.16
N ILE A 22 3.63 -1.54 11.58
CA ILE A 22 3.16 -0.17 11.41
C ILE A 22 3.88 0.75 12.40
N ILE A 23 4.59 1.75 11.88
CA ILE A 23 5.30 2.78 12.64
C ILE A 23 4.70 4.12 12.25
N LYS A 24 3.97 4.75 13.18
CA LYS A 24 3.33 6.06 12.95
C LYS A 24 4.28 7.19 13.32
N GLY A 25 4.68 7.99 12.33
CA GLY A 25 5.26 9.32 12.51
C GLY A 25 4.24 10.40 12.15
N LYS A 26 4.60 11.67 12.40
CA LYS A 26 3.74 12.83 12.11
C LYS A 26 3.44 13.00 10.61
N GLU A 27 4.48 12.86 9.79
CA GLU A 27 4.42 13.10 8.34
C GLU A 27 4.68 11.83 7.54
N VAL A 28 5.22 10.79 8.18
CA VAL A 28 5.59 9.52 7.55
C VAL A 28 5.01 8.37 8.37
N VAL A 29 4.32 7.46 7.72
CA VAL A 29 3.87 6.19 8.29
C VAL A 29 4.57 5.06 7.55
N GLY A 30 5.42 4.31 8.25
CA GLY A 30 6.07 3.11 7.72
C GLY A 30 5.24 1.87 8.02
N PHE A 31 5.15 0.94 7.07
CA PHE A 31 4.47 -0.33 7.28
C PHE A 31 4.97 -1.40 6.30
N THR A 32 4.81 -2.66 6.68
CA THR A 32 5.07 -3.80 5.79
C THR A 32 3.75 -4.30 5.23
N VAL A 33 3.69 -4.51 3.93
CA VAL A 33 2.60 -5.21 3.24
C VAL A 33 3.11 -6.56 2.75
N THR A 34 2.36 -7.63 2.93
CA THR A 34 2.65 -8.96 2.38
C THR A 34 1.41 -9.49 1.68
N GLY A 35 1.55 -10.08 0.50
CA GLY A 35 0.44 -10.69 -0.23
C GLY A 35 0.96 -11.50 -1.42
N ARG A 36 0.36 -12.67 -1.65
CA ARG A 36 0.69 -13.57 -2.79
C ARG A 36 2.20 -13.74 -3.04
N GLU A 37 2.94 -14.07 -1.97
CA GLU A 37 4.41 -14.25 -1.95
C GLU A 37 5.28 -12.99 -2.10
N SER A 38 4.68 -11.83 -2.37
CA SER A 38 5.37 -10.53 -2.34
C SER A 38 5.37 -9.93 -0.94
N ARG A 39 6.45 -9.23 -0.57
CA ARG A 39 6.56 -8.44 0.66
C ARG A 39 7.22 -7.10 0.35
N TYR A 40 6.60 -6.02 0.80
CA TYR A 40 7.07 -4.65 0.56
C TYR A 40 7.19 -3.88 1.87
N GLN A 41 8.31 -3.17 2.03
CA GLN A 41 8.41 -2.10 3.02
C GLN A 41 7.96 -0.77 2.39
N VAL A 42 6.82 -0.26 2.86
CA VAL A 42 6.16 0.92 2.29
C VAL A 42 6.21 2.07 3.27
N TYR A 43 6.41 3.28 2.75
CA TYR A 43 6.31 4.53 3.50
C TYR A 43 5.24 5.41 2.87
N LEU A 44 4.18 5.69 3.64
CA LEU A 44 3.21 6.72 3.29
C LEU A 44 3.73 8.06 3.82
N VAL A 45 3.97 9.00 2.91
CA VAL A 45 4.40 10.37 3.24
C VAL A 45 3.21 11.30 3.03
N LYS A 46 2.93 12.17 4.02
CA LYS A 46 1.89 13.20 3.99
C LYS A 46 2.51 14.56 4.29
N LEU A 47 2.64 15.42 3.29
CA LEU A 47 3.22 16.76 3.43
C LEU A 47 2.39 17.76 2.63
N ASN A 48 2.10 18.93 3.23
CA ASN A 48 1.43 20.04 2.56
C ASN A 48 0.12 19.66 1.85
N GLY A 49 -0.67 18.76 2.45
CA GLY A 49 -1.95 18.29 1.89
C GLY A 49 -1.82 17.30 0.72
N LYS A 50 -0.59 16.94 0.33
CA LYS A 50 -0.30 15.90 -0.66
C LYS A 50 0.14 14.61 0.03
N GLN A 51 0.01 13.50 -0.70
CA GLN A 51 0.42 12.20 -0.22
C GLN A 51 1.09 11.36 -1.30
N TRP A 52 2.09 10.59 -0.88
CA TRP A 52 2.89 9.72 -1.75
C TRP A 52 3.19 8.42 -1.04
N ILE A 53 3.46 7.38 -1.82
CA ILE A 53 4.19 6.22 -1.32
C ILE A 53 5.64 6.26 -1.73
N GLY A 54 6.49 5.71 -0.87
CA GLY A 54 7.84 5.29 -1.20
C GLY A 54 8.01 3.79 -0.94
N ILE A 55 8.66 3.10 -1.87
CA ILE A 55 9.15 1.72 -1.70
C ILE A 55 10.67 1.76 -1.98
N PRO A 56 11.49 2.10 -0.98
CA PRO A 56 12.91 2.45 -1.19
C PRO A 56 13.74 1.31 -1.77
N GLU A 57 13.44 0.06 -1.40
CA GLU A 57 14.15 -1.13 -1.90
C GLU A 57 14.03 -1.32 -3.42
N MET A 58 13.01 -0.69 -4.02
CA MET A 58 12.76 -0.72 -5.46
C MET A 58 13.01 0.64 -6.14
N GLY A 59 13.41 1.66 -5.38
CA GLY A 59 13.56 3.03 -5.90
C GLY A 59 12.24 3.66 -6.39
N ILE A 60 11.09 3.16 -5.92
CA ILE A 60 9.77 3.64 -6.36
C ILE A 60 9.29 4.76 -5.44
N SER A 61 8.77 5.81 -6.07
CA SER A 61 8.00 6.87 -5.43
C SER A 61 6.82 7.21 -6.32
N SER A 62 5.64 7.36 -5.73
CA SER A 62 4.43 7.68 -6.48
C SER A 62 3.50 8.57 -5.68
N GLU A 63 2.99 9.64 -6.30
CA GLU A 63 1.86 10.40 -5.77
C GLU A 63 0.62 9.50 -5.70
N LEU A 64 -0.22 9.75 -4.71
CA LEU A 64 -1.48 9.06 -4.47
C LEU A 64 -2.66 10.00 -4.71
N SER A 65 -3.82 9.43 -5.05
CA SER A 65 -5.14 10.08 -4.92
C SER A 65 -5.51 10.17 -3.43
N TYR A 66 -6.78 10.00 -3.03
CA TYR A 66 -7.16 9.74 -1.63
C TYR A 66 -6.78 8.32 -1.20
N LEU A 67 -6.56 8.07 0.10
CA LEU A 67 -6.09 6.74 0.57
C LEU A 67 -7.12 5.63 0.34
N ASP A 68 -8.40 5.96 0.30
CA ASP A 68 -9.52 5.04 0.05
C ASP A 68 -9.86 4.89 -1.43
N ASP A 69 -9.25 5.68 -2.32
CA ASP A 69 -9.31 5.51 -3.77
C ASP A 69 -8.42 4.34 -4.20
N THR A 70 -8.89 3.12 -3.94
CA THR A 70 -8.15 1.90 -4.22
C THR A 70 -7.96 1.68 -5.72
N PHE A 71 -8.87 2.17 -6.56
CA PHE A 71 -8.77 2.01 -8.01
C PHE A 71 -7.56 2.78 -8.55
N TRP A 72 -7.56 4.11 -8.38
CA TRP A 72 -6.48 4.96 -8.90
C TRP A 72 -5.13 4.55 -8.30
N ASN A 73 -5.07 4.36 -6.98
CA ASN A 73 -3.82 4.02 -6.31
C ASN A 73 -3.29 2.67 -6.79
N SER A 74 -4.15 1.67 -7.01
CA SER A 74 -3.71 0.36 -7.50
C SER A 74 -3.16 0.41 -8.92
N GLU A 75 -3.77 1.19 -9.82
CA GLU A 75 -3.28 1.35 -11.20
C GLU A 75 -1.91 2.04 -11.21
N GLN A 76 -1.79 3.14 -10.48
CA GLN A 76 -0.55 3.90 -10.44
C GLN A 76 0.60 3.10 -9.82
N ILE A 77 0.37 2.48 -8.65
CA ILE A 77 1.38 1.67 -7.97
C ILE A 77 1.69 0.42 -8.80
N GLY A 78 0.67 -0.22 -9.36
CA GLY A 78 0.81 -1.39 -10.20
C GLY A 78 1.59 -1.11 -11.48
N HIS A 79 1.46 0.08 -12.06
CA HIS A 79 2.28 0.51 -13.19
C HIS A 79 3.76 0.61 -12.81
N GLN A 80 4.09 1.17 -11.65
CA GLN A 80 5.47 1.26 -11.16
C GLN A 80 6.07 -0.12 -10.83
N LEU A 81 5.25 -1.05 -10.32
CA LEU A 81 5.67 -2.41 -9.97
C LEU A 81 5.58 -3.40 -11.13
N ASN A 82 5.04 -2.98 -12.29
CA ASN A 82 4.65 -3.88 -13.39
C ASN A 82 3.74 -5.03 -12.94
N SER A 83 2.85 -4.78 -11.97
CA SER A 83 1.97 -5.78 -11.37
C SER A 83 0.73 -5.15 -10.74
N ILE A 84 -0.44 -5.33 -11.37
CA ILE A 84 -1.72 -4.87 -10.81
C ILE A 84 -2.05 -5.57 -9.49
N ILE A 85 -1.58 -6.81 -9.30
CA ILE A 85 -1.80 -7.58 -8.08
C ILE A 85 -1.06 -6.95 -6.90
N ASP A 86 0.19 -6.53 -7.10
CA ASP A 86 0.96 -5.86 -6.05
C ASP A 86 0.44 -4.43 -5.82
N GLY A 87 0.02 -3.74 -6.89
CA GLY A 87 -0.68 -2.46 -6.81
C GLY A 87 -1.93 -2.53 -5.93
N LEU A 88 -2.80 -3.51 -6.17
CA LEU A 88 -4.01 -3.75 -5.36
C LEU A 88 -3.68 -4.14 -3.92
N THR A 89 -2.66 -4.97 -3.73
CA THR A 89 -2.18 -5.39 -2.42
C THR A 89 -1.79 -4.17 -1.58
N ILE A 90 -1.00 -3.25 -2.13
CA ILE A 90 -0.58 -2.04 -1.41
C ILE A 90 -1.73 -1.04 -1.27
N ALA A 91 -2.53 -0.81 -2.31
CA ALA A 91 -3.63 0.16 -2.28
C ALA A 91 -4.72 -0.19 -1.24
N ASN A 92 -5.06 -1.46 -1.11
CA ASN A 92 -5.99 -1.91 -0.05
C ASN A 92 -5.36 -1.77 1.35
N GLY A 93 -4.06 -2.01 1.48
CA GLY A 93 -3.32 -1.73 2.72
C GLY A 93 -3.36 -0.24 3.10
N LEU A 94 -3.16 0.66 2.13
CA LEU A 94 -3.25 2.12 2.34
C LEU A 94 -4.61 2.57 2.86
N LYS A 95 -5.70 2.01 2.31
CA LYS A 95 -7.07 2.27 2.78
C LYS A 95 -7.26 1.91 4.25
N LEU A 96 -6.58 0.86 4.73
CA LEU A 96 -6.62 0.46 6.14
C LEU A 96 -5.75 1.39 7.00
N ILE A 97 -4.55 1.76 6.53
CA ILE A 97 -3.70 2.76 7.20
C ILE A 97 -4.45 4.08 7.40
N GLY A 98 -5.23 4.52 6.42
CA GLY A 98 -6.04 5.75 6.52
C GLY A 98 -7.10 5.73 7.62
N LYS A 99 -7.47 4.55 8.11
CA LYS A 99 -8.47 4.36 9.18
C LYS A 99 -7.88 4.21 10.57
N LEU A 100 -6.55 4.10 10.68
CA LEU A 100 -5.83 3.91 11.95
C LEU A 100 -5.46 5.22 12.63
#